data_AF-W4GL58-F1
#
_entry.id   AF-W4GL58-F1
#
_cell.length_a   1.000
_cell.length_b   1.000
_cell.length_c   1.000
_cell.angle_alpha   90.00
_cell.angle_beta   90.00
_cell.angle_gamma   90.00
#
_symmetry.space_group_name_H-M   'P 1'
#
loop_
_entity.id
_entity.type
_entity.pdbx_description
1 polymer ?
#
loop_
_entity_poly.entity_id
_entity_poly.type
_entity_poly.pdbx_seq_one_letter_code
_entity_poly.pdbx_strand_id
1 'polypeptide(L)'
;MQRLLQPLVRRFHFHFDTHVKTNDVSKPEWYLTHVVEVLRGHILFLESVVRPALARGLVESSAATRSNNTDGVALFIHGLLQPVCAKLKQSLPILVLNKALLCHTVDEVVDFEWKLRQEFQYRRPPRVPSQKTLLVLDQVAANAAALDLWLQVDLEYAQNFTLGFLRDEADVAWTTVADDDAKVTRAAYAIAATFDVLSKRFQVLSDPTHRYTYVAQVLKPWLYQCHVAIERFGQSQPVMSQPLVTTAPPSSCWRAACAAVNTAWFVQQLLREHDEVKAFVELLPIAKVTLHQASIVPLKLKQTVAGLSKSVLNHPLLETQEAKNVTHGLLGQGSLVLPTAAFSAAYSVGSTLFRSLQRPKESVVEVVRAVEDGAELDERESDTYTLDGSIFQNEWTWFQAGVQSMEEVLVAASSAAIRAQWGQYHTSPRWTEPAAVDRIVPDVSPEFTGGVALFRHHLVFAHASLNPSSFEVYWKALSKELDGHVLAIVLQLKAMSKNGRLQFTHDVHAVTLVLRPYTSRPDAYVRRLVEASAVLHMPTAKARVLGDALATQHKLDMASVQIQTMLEASQLHALTPSNVSTLLRMGA
;
A
#
# COMPACT_ATOMS: atom_id res chain seq x y z
N MET A 1 -23.73 40.14 -11.58
CA MET A 1 -22.52 39.65 -10.88
C MET A 1 -21.42 40.70 -10.75
N GLN A 2 -20.86 41.23 -11.84
CA GLN A 2 -19.75 42.21 -11.80
C GLN A 2 -19.98 43.41 -10.84
N ARG A 3 -21.19 43.97 -10.82
CA ARG A 3 -21.55 45.07 -9.90
C ARG A 3 -21.43 44.69 -8.41
N LEU A 4 -21.76 43.45 -8.04
CA LEU A 4 -21.63 42.96 -6.66
C LEU A 4 -20.16 42.80 -6.27
N LEU A 5 -19.32 42.40 -7.21
CA LEU A 5 -17.90 42.13 -6.96
C LEU A 5 -17.05 43.41 -6.92
N GLN A 6 -17.42 44.44 -7.68
CA GLN A 6 -16.64 45.68 -7.84
C GLN A 6 -16.13 46.30 -6.51
N PRO A 7 -16.96 46.53 -5.47
CA PRO A 7 -16.47 47.10 -4.22
C PRO A 7 -15.52 46.16 -3.46
N LEU A 8 -15.75 44.85 -3.52
CA LEU A 8 -14.93 43.84 -2.85
C LEU A 8 -13.57 43.70 -3.53
N VAL A 9 -13.54 43.67 -4.86
CA VAL A 9 -12.30 43.63 -5.66
C VAL A 9 -11.48 44.91 -5.43
N ARG A 10 -12.12 46.09 -5.36
CA ARG A 10 -11.42 47.33 -5.04
C ARG A 10 -10.76 47.28 -3.66
N ARG A 11 -11.48 46.75 -2.65
CA ARG A 11 -10.95 46.57 -1.30
C ARG A 11 -9.77 45.59 -1.28
N PHE A 12 -9.86 44.49 -2.03
CA PHE A 12 -8.77 43.54 -2.19
C PHE A 12 -7.51 44.24 -2.73
N HIS A 13 -7.62 44.96 -3.86
CA HIS A 13 -6.49 45.66 -4.47
C HIS A 13 -5.87 46.68 -3.51
N PHE A 14 -6.68 47.42 -2.75
CA PHE A 14 -6.16 48.37 -1.76
C PHE A 14 -5.28 47.69 -0.71
N HIS A 15 -5.75 46.59 -0.09
CA HIS A 15 -5.00 45.92 0.98
C HIS A 15 -3.82 45.11 0.46
N PHE A 16 -3.91 44.54 -0.73
CA PHE A 16 -2.99 43.51 -1.18
C PHE A 16 -2.17 43.87 -2.41
N ASP A 17 -2.44 44.99 -3.11
CA ASP A 17 -1.65 45.38 -4.28
C ASP A 17 -1.02 46.78 -4.16
N THR A 18 -1.22 47.47 -3.02
CA THR A 18 -0.59 48.76 -2.73
C THR A 18 0.55 48.63 -1.71
N HIS A 19 1.23 49.74 -1.40
CA HIS A 19 2.33 49.81 -0.41
C HIS A 19 1.84 49.81 1.05
N VAL A 20 0.81 49.02 1.36
CA VAL A 20 0.30 48.83 2.71
C VAL A 20 0.95 47.59 3.32
N LYS A 21 1.15 47.58 4.65
CA LYS A 21 1.78 46.47 5.40
C LYS A 21 1.17 45.10 5.09
N THR A 22 -0.11 45.03 4.74
CA THR A 22 -0.84 43.79 4.41
C THR A 22 -0.44 43.17 3.07
N ASN A 23 0.33 43.87 2.23
CA ASN A 23 0.88 43.33 1.00
C ASN A 23 2.27 42.72 1.26
N ASP A 24 2.27 41.52 1.84
CA ASP A 24 3.48 40.79 2.19
C ASP A 24 3.52 39.43 1.48
N VAL A 25 4.62 39.14 0.77
CA VAL A 25 4.78 37.89 0.00
C VAL A 25 4.99 36.66 0.91
N SER A 26 5.45 36.87 2.14
CA SER A 26 5.63 35.82 3.15
C SER A 26 4.34 35.44 3.88
N LYS A 27 3.26 36.21 3.67
CA LYS A 27 1.95 36.02 4.34
C LYS A 27 0.82 35.77 3.35
N PRO A 28 0.90 34.71 2.51
CA PRO A 28 -0.16 34.38 1.57
C PRO A 28 -1.51 34.11 2.25
N GLU A 29 -1.49 33.63 3.50
CA GLU A 29 -2.69 33.39 4.31
C GLU A 29 -3.56 34.65 4.51
N TRP A 30 -2.99 35.86 4.45
CA TRP A 30 -3.73 37.10 4.69
C TRP A 30 -4.75 37.39 3.59
N TYR A 31 -4.34 37.33 2.32
CA TYR A 31 -5.26 37.59 1.21
C TYR A 31 -6.22 36.43 0.98
N LEU A 32 -5.80 35.19 1.28
CA LEU A 32 -6.66 34.00 1.19
C LEU A 32 -7.74 34.02 2.27
N THR A 33 -7.37 34.27 3.54
CA THR A 33 -8.31 34.38 4.65
C THR A 33 -9.27 35.55 4.44
N HIS A 34 -8.79 36.69 3.91
CA HIS A 34 -9.68 37.80 3.56
C HIS A 34 -10.80 37.38 2.62
N VAL A 35 -10.50 36.58 1.58
CA VAL A 35 -11.53 36.08 0.65
C VAL A 35 -12.48 35.13 1.35
N VAL A 36 -12.00 34.23 2.20
CA VAL A 36 -12.86 33.33 3.00
C VAL A 36 -13.81 34.13 3.88
N GLU A 37 -13.33 35.14 4.60
CA GLU A 37 -14.18 35.98 5.47
C GLU A 37 -15.19 36.80 4.68
N VAL A 38 -14.80 37.32 3.50
CA VAL A 38 -15.75 37.96 2.58
C VAL A 38 -16.83 36.95 2.17
N LEU A 39 -16.48 35.71 1.85
CA LEU A 39 -17.47 34.69 1.50
C LEU A 39 -18.40 34.36 2.68
N ARG A 40 -17.86 34.14 3.88
CA ARG A 40 -18.66 33.88 5.10
C ARG A 40 -19.66 34.99 5.37
N GLY A 41 -19.23 36.25 5.25
CA GLY A 41 -20.09 37.42 5.46
C GLY A 41 -21.19 37.60 4.40
N HIS A 42 -21.05 36.99 3.22
CA HIS A 42 -21.98 37.17 2.11
C HIS A 42 -22.77 35.91 1.75
N ILE A 43 -22.43 34.73 2.28
CA ILE A 43 -23.01 33.46 1.83
C ILE A 43 -24.54 33.45 1.94
N LEU A 44 -25.10 33.86 3.08
CA LEU A 44 -26.55 33.92 3.27
C LEU A 44 -27.24 34.82 2.24
N PHE A 45 -26.66 35.99 1.93
CA PHE A 45 -27.18 36.88 0.89
C PHE A 45 -27.06 36.26 -0.50
N LEU A 46 -25.94 35.61 -0.80
CA LEU A 46 -25.73 34.95 -2.08
C LEU A 46 -26.74 33.81 -2.30
N GLU A 47 -27.01 33.02 -1.26
CA GLU A 47 -27.93 31.89 -1.32
C GLU A 47 -29.40 32.29 -1.32
N SER A 48 -29.79 33.27 -0.49
CA SER A 48 -31.20 33.67 -0.34
C SER A 48 -31.66 34.68 -1.38
N VAL A 49 -30.75 35.51 -1.92
CA VAL A 49 -31.11 36.61 -2.84
C VAL A 49 -30.51 36.40 -4.22
N VAL A 50 -29.18 36.25 -4.31
CA VAL A 50 -28.48 36.27 -5.60
C VAL A 50 -28.76 35.02 -6.42
N ARG A 51 -28.71 33.84 -5.80
CA ARG A 51 -28.97 32.56 -6.46
C ARG A 51 -30.41 32.50 -7.02
N PRO A 52 -31.49 32.82 -6.26
CA PRO A 52 -32.84 32.86 -6.82
C PRO A 52 -33.05 33.94 -7.89
N ALA A 53 -32.45 35.11 -7.73
CA ALA A 53 -32.57 36.19 -8.70
C ALA A 53 -31.91 35.84 -10.05
N LEU A 54 -30.72 35.22 -10.02
CA LEU A 54 -30.04 34.75 -11.23
C LEU A 54 -30.79 33.58 -11.88
N ALA A 55 -31.32 32.65 -11.09
CA ALA A 55 -32.14 31.56 -11.61
C ALA A 55 -33.37 32.08 -12.36
N ARG A 56 -34.10 33.06 -11.80
CA ARG A 56 -35.25 33.68 -12.48
C ARG A 56 -34.86 34.41 -13.77
N GLY A 57 -33.82 35.24 -13.73
CA GLY A 57 -33.38 36.00 -14.90
C GLY A 57 -32.87 35.14 -16.05
N LEU A 58 -32.33 33.94 -15.76
CA LEU A 58 -31.91 32.97 -16.78
C LEU A 58 -33.09 32.23 -17.42
N VAL A 59 -34.18 32.00 -16.67
CA VAL A 59 -35.41 31.38 -17.20
C VAL A 59 -36.18 32.37 -18.09
N GLU A 60 -36.21 33.64 -17.72
CA GLU A 60 -36.91 34.70 -18.48
C GLU A 60 -36.22 35.06 -19.81
N SER A 61 -34.90 34.85 -19.89
CA SER A 61 -34.11 35.06 -21.11
C SER A 61 -34.15 33.81 -22.00
N SER A 62 -35.28 33.56 -22.67
CA SER A 62 -35.51 32.47 -23.63
C SER A 62 -34.44 32.39 -24.74
N ALA A 63 -33.35 31.67 -24.48
CA ALA A 63 -32.45 31.05 -25.45
C ALA A 63 -31.99 29.71 -24.87
N ALA A 64 -32.96 28.80 -24.74
CA ALA A 64 -32.76 27.46 -24.21
C ALA A 64 -31.94 26.60 -25.17
N THR A 65 -30.61 26.69 -25.06
CA THR A 65 -29.75 25.52 -25.26
C THR A 65 -29.43 24.94 -23.89
N ARG A 66 -29.64 23.62 -23.75
CA ARG A 66 -29.56 22.79 -22.54
C ARG A 66 -28.19 22.75 -21.85
N SER A 67 -27.66 23.90 -21.46
CA SER A 67 -26.52 24.00 -20.55
C SER A 67 -26.50 25.42 -20.02
N ASN A 68 -26.87 25.61 -18.75
CA ASN A 68 -26.10 26.45 -17.83
C ASN A 68 -26.79 26.46 -16.47
N ASN A 69 -26.46 25.41 -15.70
CA ASN A 69 -26.61 25.37 -14.26
C ASN A 69 -25.61 26.37 -13.63
N THR A 70 -25.79 27.66 -13.90
CA THR A 70 -24.88 28.71 -13.47
C THR A 70 -25.26 29.13 -12.05
N ASP A 71 -24.67 28.45 -11.07
CA ASP A 71 -24.85 28.79 -9.66
C ASP A 71 -24.29 30.19 -9.36
N GLY A 72 -25.16 31.08 -8.87
CA GLY A 72 -24.82 32.44 -8.49
C GLY A 72 -23.72 32.52 -7.44
N VAL A 73 -23.65 31.52 -6.53
CA VAL A 73 -22.59 31.41 -5.54
C VAL A 73 -21.27 31.07 -6.22
N ALA A 74 -21.25 30.04 -7.08
CA ALA A 74 -20.04 29.68 -7.85
C ALA A 74 -19.50 30.83 -8.71
N LEU A 75 -20.37 31.61 -9.37
CA LEU A 75 -19.96 32.80 -10.13
C LEU A 75 -19.35 33.89 -9.25
N PHE A 76 -19.92 34.11 -8.07
CA PHE A 76 -19.41 35.12 -7.13
C PHE A 76 -18.04 34.72 -6.59
N ILE A 77 -17.90 33.46 -6.15
CA ILE A 77 -16.61 32.90 -5.71
C ILE A 77 -15.60 33.03 -6.84
N HIS A 78 -15.94 32.59 -8.06
CA HIS A 78 -15.04 32.68 -9.21
C HIS A 78 -14.56 34.12 -9.48
N GLY A 79 -15.44 35.11 -9.33
CA GLY A 79 -15.11 36.51 -9.45
C GLY A 79 -14.14 37.02 -8.38
N LEU A 80 -14.27 36.55 -7.14
CA LEU A 80 -13.32 36.86 -6.06
C LEU A 80 -11.97 36.15 -6.24
N LEU A 81 -11.92 35.01 -6.94
CA LEU A 81 -10.67 34.33 -7.26
C LEU A 81 -9.84 35.06 -8.32
N GLN A 82 -10.44 35.92 -9.15
CA GLN A 82 -9.70 36.66 -10.18
C GLN A 82 -8.56 37.52 -9.61
N PRO A 83 -8.79 38.43 -8.64
CA PRO A 83 -7.70 39.21 -8.05
C PRO A 83 -6.70 38.34 -7.26
N VAL A 84 -7.13 37.23 -6.66
CA VAL A 84 -6.23 36.26 -6.00
C VAL A 84 -5.26 35.64 -7.01
N CYS A 85 -5.78 35.15 -8.14
CA CYS A 85 -4.96 34.59 -9.21
C CYS A 85 -3.98 35.62 -9.78
N ALA A 86 -4.43 36.86 -9.99
CA ALA A 86 -3.58 37.94 -10.47
C ALA A 86 -2.44 38.26 -9.48
N LYS A 87 -2.75 38.36 -8.19
CA LYS A 87 -1.78 38.58 -7.12
C LYS A 87 -0.74 37.47 -7.07
N LEU A 88 -1.19 36.21 -7.02
CA LEU A 88 -0.28 35.06 -6.98
C LEU A 88 0.65 35.06 -8.20
N LYS A 89 0.10 35.27 -9.39
CA LYS A 89 0.89 35.35 -10.63
C LYS A 89 1.94 36.47 -10.59
N GLN A 90 1.63 37.62 -9.99
CA GLN A 90 2.58 38.71 -9.79
C GLN A 90 3.67 38.37 -8.77
N SER A 91 3.36 37.56 -7.75
CA SER A 91 4.32 37.12 -6.73
C SER A 91 5.22 35.98 -7.19
N LEU A 92 4.81 35.15 -8.16
CA LEU A 92 5.57 33.98 -8.62
C LEU A 92 7.05 34.24 -8.93
N PRO A 93 7.46 35.32 -9.65
CA PRO A 93 8.87 35.58 -9.93
C PRO A 93 9.76 35.70 -8.69
N ILE A 94 9.20 36.08 -7.54
CA ILE A 94 9.92 36.18 -6.26
C ILE A 94 9.84 34.84 -5.51
N LEU A 95 8.67 34.20 -5.53
CA LEU A 95 8.45 32.91 -4.86
C LEU A 95 9.39 31.83 -5.41
N VAL A 96 9.61 31.77 -6.72
CA VAL A 96 10.53 30.78 -7.33
C VAL A 96 11.99 30.97 -6.94
N LEU A 97 12.37 32.12 -6.41
CA LEU A 97 13.73 32.40 -5.92
C LEU A 97 13.96 31.87 -4.50
N ASN A 98 12.89 31.48 -3.80
CA ASN A 98 12.96 30.97 -2.45
C ASN A 98 12.02 29.77 -2.27
N LYS A 99 12.61 28.57 -2.26
CA LYS A 99 11.95 27.29 -2.00
C LYS A 99 10.95 27.34 -0.84
N ALA A 100 11.32 27.95 0.27
CA ALA A 100 10.49 27.96 1.47
C ALA A 100 9.26 28.85 1.33
N LEU A 101 9.41 30.03 0.70
CA LEU A 101 8.29 30.92 0.40
C LEU A 101 7.31 30.30 -0.59
N LEU A 102 7.81 29.63 -1.64
CA LEU A 102 6.96 28.93 -2.59
C LEU A 102 6.16 27.83 -1.90
N CYS A 103 6.79 27.00 -1.08
CA CYS A 103 6.12 25.89 -0.41
C CYS A 103 5.05 26.35 0.57
N HIS A 104 5.37 27.34 1.42
CA HIS A 104 4.36 27.94 2.31
C HIS A 104 3.17 28.49 1.51
N THR A 105 3.44 29.18 0.40
CA THR A 105 2.37 29.68 -0.47
C THR A 105 1.53 28.57 -1.07
N VAL A 106 2.14 27.48 -1.54
CA VAL A 106 1.41 26.33 -2.09
C VAL A 106 0.57 25.65 -1.00
N ASP A 107 1.09 25.49 0.21
CA ASP A 107 0.35 24.91 1.35
C ASP A 107 -0.93 25.70 1.63
N GLU A 108 -0.79 27.02 1.80
CA GLU A 108 -1.92 27.92 2.05
C GLU A 108 -2.93 27.93 0.90
N VAL A 109 -2.45 27.90 -0.36
CA VAL A 109 -3.32 27.84 -1.55
C VAL A 109 -4.08 26.51 -1.62
N VAL A 110 -3.41 25.37 -1.39
CA VAL A 110 -4.05 24.05 -1.37
C VAL A 110 -5.13 24.01 -0.29
N ASP A 111 -4.83 24.46 0.92
CA ASP A 111 -5.80 24.46 2.01
C ASP A 111 -6.95 25.45 1.77
N PHE A 112 -6.67 26.63 1.23
CA PHE A 112 -7.69 27.58 0.81
C PHE A 112 -8.65 26.95 -0.21
N GLU A 113 -8.12 26.27 -1.22
CA GLU A 113 -8.91 25.63 -2.26
C GLU A 113 -9.76 24.46 -1.74
N TRP A 114 -9.26 23.69 -0.78
CA TRP A 114 -10.04 22.68 -0.08
C TRP A 114 -11.14 23.31 0.78
N LYS A 115 -10.85 24.40 1.50
CA LYS A 115 -11.86 25.16 2.25
C LYS A 115 -12.99 25.64 1.33
N LEU A 116 -12.67 26.17 0.15
CA LEU A 116 -13.70 26.56 -0.84
C LEU A 116 -14.65 25.41 -1.21
N ARG A 117 -14.09 24.21 -1.44
CA ARG A 117 -14.86 23.02 -1.80
C ARG A 117 -15.68 22.47 -0.63
N GLN A 118 -15.13 22.48 0.58
CA GLN A 118 -15.75 21.86 1.75
C GLN A 118 -16.78 22.78 2.42
N GLU A 119 -16.46 24.05 2.60
CA GLU A 119 -17.31 25.02 3.31
C GLU A 119 -18.37 25.64 2.40
N PHE A 120 -18.00 25.96 1.16
CA PHE A 120 -18.89 26.67 0.22
C PHE A 120 -19.37 25.82 -0.94
N GLN A 121 -19.06 24.51 -0.93
CA GLN A 121 -19.40 23.55 -1.99
C GLN A 121 -18.97 24.04 -3.38
N TYR A 122 -17.91 24.84 -3.44
CA TYR A 122 -17.49 25.48 -4.68
C TYR A 122 -17.08 24.43 -5.71
N ARG A 123 -17.87 24.35 -6.78
CA ARG A 123 -17.52 23.63 -8.00
C ARG A 123 -17.31 24.66 -9.09
N ARG A 124 -16.25 24.45 -9.89
CA ARG A 124 -15.88 25.34 -10.98
C ARG A 124 -17.10 25.62 -11.88
N PRO A 125 -17.47 26.89 -12.13
CA PRO A 125 -18.60 27.19 -12.99
C PRO A 125 -18.32 26.73 -14.43
N PRO A 126 -19.36 26.30 -15.19
CA PRO A 126 -19.20 25.96 -16.61
C PRO A 126 -18.61 27.13 -17.39
N ARG A 127 -17.82 26.79 -18.44
CA ARG A 127 -17.00 27.75 -19.19
C ARG A 127 -17.83 28.95 -19.63
N VAL A 128 -17.46 30.15 -19.18
CA VAL A 128 -17.91 31.39 -19.81
C VAL A 128 -17.15 31.53 -21.13
N PRO A 129 -17.82 31.66 -22.30
CA PRO A 129 -17.15 31.79 -23.59
C PRO A 129 -16.34 33.10 -23.61
N SER A 130 -15.03 33.02 -23.32
CA SER A 130 -13.97 34.05 -23.47
C SER A 130 -12.91 34.01 -22.35
N GLN A 131 -13.14 33.32 -21.23
CA GLN A 131 -12.19 33.28 -20.11
C GLN A 131 -11.75 31.85 -19.77
N LYS A 132 -10.44 31.61 -19.75
CA LYS A 132 -9.88 30.42 -19.10
C LYS A 132 -10.03 30.60 -17.60
N THR A 133 -11.08 30.02 -17.03
CA THR A 133 -11.34 29.95 -15.58
C THR A 133 -10.25 29.12 -14.90
N LEU A 134 -9.12 29.71 -14.51
CA LEU A 134 -8.09 29.00 -13.76
C LEU A 134 -8.41 29.04 -12.26
N LEU A 135 -8.17 27.93 -11.57
CA LEU A 135 -8.11 27.89 -10.12
C LEU A 135 -6.84 28.62 -9.63
N VAL A 136 -6.73 28.86 -8.32
CA VAL A 136 -5.59 29.57 -7.76
C VAL A 136 -4.33 28.72 -7.87
N LEU A 137 -4.43 27.43 -7.54
CA LEU A 137 -3.32 26.49 -7.65
C LEU A 137 -2.86 26.30 -9.11
N ASP A 138 -3.79 26.42 -10.08
CA ASP A 138 -3.46 26.35 -11.51
C ASP A 138 -2.48 27.46 -11.93
N GLN A 139 -2.41 28.59 -11.22
CA GLN A 139 -1.41 29.63 -11.52
C GLN A 139 0.02 29.16 -11.24
N VAL A 140 0.20 28.37 -10.18
CA VAL A 140 1.51 27.77 -9.85
C VAL A 140 1.88 26.76 -10.93
N ALA A 141 0.95 25.85 -11.26
CA ALA A 141 1.20 24.81 -12.26
C ALA A 141 1.41 25.35 -13.68
N ALA A 142 0.75 26.45 -14.05
CA ALA A 142 0.93 27.10 -15.34
C ALA A 142 2.31 27.79 -15.52
N ASN A 143 3.05 28.02 -14.43
CA ASN A 143 4.42 28.54 -14.47
C ASN A 143 5.40 27.37 -14.34
N ALA A 144 6.11 27.04 -15.42
CA ALA A 144 7.01 25.89 -15.45
C ALA A 144 8.07 25.92 -14.33
N ALA A 145 8.68 27.07 -14.03
CA ALA A 145 9.68 27.19 -12.97
C ALA A 145 9.07 26.96 -11.57
N ALA A 146 7.85 27.45 -11.36
CA ALA A 146 7.15 27.24 -10.09
C ALA A 146 6.67 25.79 -9.93
N LEU A 147 6.16 25.17 -11.00
CA LEU A 147 5.78 23.76 -10.99
C LEU A 147 7.00 22.87 -10.75
N ASP A 148 8.09 23.05 -11.49
CA ASP A 148 9.32 22.26 -11.34
C ASP A 148 9.86 22.36 -9.90
N LEU A 149 9.93 23.57 -9.34
CA LEU A 149 10.37 23.78 -7.97
C LEU A 149 9.41 23.14 -6.96
N TRP A 150 8.10 23.30 -7.13
CA TRP A 150 7.11 22.67 -6.25
C TRP A 150 7.26 21.14 -6.23
N LEU A 151 7.33 20.50 -7.40
CA LEU A 151 7.50 19.05 -7.53
C LEU A 151 8.79 18.57 -6.86
N GLN A 152 9.90 19.26 -7.11
CA GLN A 152 11.19 18.94 -6.49
C GLN A 152 11.11 19.00 -4.97
N VAL A 153 10.50 20.06 -4.42
CA VAL A 153 10.44 20.25 -2.97
C VAL A 153 9.55 19.23 -2.28
N ASP A 154 8.37 18.96 -2.84
CA ASP A 154 7.46 17.97 -2.27
C ASP A 154 8.11 16.58 -2.25
N LEU A 155 8.82 16.20 -3.32
CA LEU A 155 9.57 14.95 -3.39
C LEU A 155 10.68 14.89 -2.32
N GLU A 156 11.53 15.91 -2.27
CA GLU A 156 12.64 15.98 -1.30
C GLU A 156 12.12 15.94 0.14
N TYR A 157 11.02 16.64 0.43
CA TYR A 157 10.42 16.66 1.75
C TYR A 157 9.86 15.29 2.13
N ALA A 158 9.04 14.69 1.26
CA ALA A 158 8.45 13.37 1.50
C ALA A 158 9.52 12.30 1.71
N GLN A 159 10.63 12.38 0.98
CA GLN A 159 11.80 11.53 1.15
C GLN A 159 12.49 11.78 2.49
N ASN A 160 12.88 13.02 2.80
CA ASN A 160 13.61 13.33 4.03
C ASN A 160 12.81 12.94 5.28
N PHE A 161 11.52 13.21 5.27
CA PHE A 161 10.65 12.92 6.40
C PHE A 161 10.37 11.41 6.54
N THR A 162 9.84 10.76 5.50
CA THR A 162 9.47 9.34 5.57
C THR A 162 10.71 8.47 5.68
N LEU A 163 11.70 8.65 4.79
CA LEU A 163 12.91 7.82 4.81
C LEU A 163 13.79 8.12 6.01
N GLY A 164 13.78 9.35 6.52
CA GLY A 164 14.42 9.68 7.79
C GLY A 164 13.84 8.87 8.94
N PHE A 165 12.51 8.78 9.02
CA PHE A 165 11.84 7.95 10.02
C PHE A 165 12.10 6.45 9.84
N LEU A 166 12.10 5.94 8.60
CA LEU A 166 12.38 4.52 8.32
C LEU A 166 13.83 4.12 8.63
N ARG A 167 14.76 5.09 8.66
CA ARG A 167 16.19 4.89 8.94
C ARG A 167 16.58 5.23 10.38
N ASP A 168 15.60 5.56 11.22
CA ASP A 168 15.83 5.92 12.62
C ASP A 168 16.50 4.75 13.37
N GLU A 169 17.56 5.05 14.12
CA GLU A 169 18.39 4.05 14.81
C GLU A 169 17.63 3.32 15.92
N ALA A 170 16.55 3.91 16.43
CA ALA A 170 15.70 3.32 17.45
C ALA A 170 14.74 2.25 16.90
N ASP A 171 14.70 2.03 15.58
CA ASP A 171 13.82 1.06 14.89
C ASP A 171 12.32 1.21 15.23
N VAL A 172 11.91 2.37 15.74
CA VAL A 172 10.53 2.63 16.17
C VAL A 172 9.57 2.46 15.00
N ALA A 173 9.98 2.84 13.79
CA ALA A 173 9.19 2.68 12.56
C ALA A 173 8.72 1.23 12.34
N TRP A 174 9.51 0.25 12.75
CA TRP A 174 9.26 -1.16 12.47
C TRP A 174 8.45 -1.87 13.56
N THR A 175 8.02 -1.13 14.58
CA THR A 175 7.11 -1.66 15.60
C THR A 175 5.67 -1.65 15.10
N THR A 176 4.87 -2.61 15.54
CA THR A 176 3.43 -2.66 15.24
C THR A 176 2.69 -1.60 16.04
N VAL A 177 1.70 -0.96 15.43
CA VAL A 177 0.73 -0.14 16.14
C VAL A 177 -0.11 -1.09 17.02
N ALA A 178 -0.34 -0.72 18.29
CA ALA A 178 -0.95 -1.63 19.26
C ALA A 178 -2.39 -2.05 18.87
N ASP A 179 -2.74 -3.29 19.21
CA ASP A 179 -4.09 -3.89 19.10
C ASP A 179 -4.64 -4.07 17.67
N ASP A 180 -3.76 -4.29 16.70
CA ASP A 180 -4.15 -4.52 15.30
C ASP A 180 -3.94 -5.99 14.88
N ASP A 181 -5.03 -6.65 14.48
CA ASP A 181 -5.01 -7.98 13.86
C ASP A 181 -4.25 -7.99 12.53
N ALA A 182 -4.22 -6.86 11.82
CA ALA A 182 -3.49 -6.71 10.56
C ALA A 182 -1.98 -6.50 10.74
N LYS A 183 -1.49 -6.40 11.99
CA LYS A 183 -0.07 -6.20 12.33
C LYS A 183 0.56 -5.00 11.61
N VAL A 184 -0.19 -3.92 11.45
CA VAL A 184 0.28 -2.70 10.76
C VAL A 184 1.41 -2.06 11.55
N THR A 185 2.47 -1.70 10.85
CA THR A 185 3.66 -1.05 11.44
C THR A 185 3.52 0.46 11.46
N ARG A 186 4.31 1.12 12.30
CA ARG A 186 4.40 2.60 12.30
C ARG A 186 4.97 3.12 10.97
N ALA A 187 5.83 2.36 10.32
CA ALA A 187 6.35 2.59 8.97
C ALA A 187 5.23 2.61 7.93
N ALA A 188 4.35 1.59 7.95
CA ALA A 188 3.21 1.51 7.05
C ALA A 188 2.26 2.70 7.23
N TYR A 189 1.98 3.06 8.49
CA TYR A 189 1.18 4.24 8.82
C TYR A 189 1.82 5.54 8.33
N ALA A 190 3.13 5.68 8.51
CA ALA A 190 3.88 6.84 8.04
C ALA A 190 3.81 7.00 6.51
N ILE A 191 3.98 5.89 5.78
CA ILE A 191 3.86 5.87 4.33
C ILE A 191 2.43 6.23 3.91
N ALA A 192 1.40 5.64 4.53
CA ALA A 192 0.01 5.94 4.22
C ALA A 192 -0.34 7.42 4.46
N ALA A 193 0.05 7.97 5.62
CA ALA A 193 -0.18 9.37 5.93
C ALA A 193 0.53 10.31 4.94
N THR A 194 1.76 9.99 4.55
CA THR A 194 2.49 10.76 3.53
C THR A 194 1.84 10.66 2.16
N PHE A 195 1.38 9.47 1.76
CA PHE A 195 0.64 9.24 0.52
C PHE A 195 -0.63 10.07 0.47
N ASP A 196 -1.42 10.11 1.54
CA ASP A 196 -2.65 10.89 1.64
C ASP A 196 -2.38 12.39 1.47
N VAL A 197 -1.35 12.91 2.14
CA VAL A 197 -0.98 14.33 2.04
C VAL A 197 -0.51 14.68 0.64
N LEU A 198 0.37 13.89 0.03
CA LEU A 198 0.82 14.11 -1.36
C LEU A 198 -0.36 14.03 -2.33
N SER A 199 -1.29 13.10 -2.10
CA SER A 199 -2.48 12.93 -2.92
C SER A 199 -3.42 14.13 -2.86
N LYS A 200 -3.62 14.70 -1.66
CA LYS A 200 -4.46 15.88 -1.46
C LYS A 200 -3.96 17.10 -2.26
N ARG A 201 -2.65 17.22 -2.45
CA ARG A 201 -2.01 18.42 -3.03
C ARG A 201 -2.28 18.57 -4.53
N PHE A 202 -2.17 17.49 -5.30
CA PHE A 202 -2.37 17.56 -6.75
C PHE A 202 -3.84 17.48 -7.16
N GLN A 203 -4.70 16.85 -6.36
CA GLN A 203 -6.12 16.64 -6.69
C GLN A 203 -6.90 17.93 -6.97
N VAL A 204 -6.42 19.05 -6.41
CA VAL A 204 -7.02 20.37 -6.57
C VAL A 204 -6.82 20.94 -7.98
N LEU A 205 -5.76 20.54 -8.69
CA LEU A 205 -5.42 21.04 -10.03
C LEU A 205 -6.51 20.71 -11.05
N SER A 206 -6.85 21.69 -11.89
CA SER A 206 -7.86 21.51 -12.94
C SER A 206 -7.34 20.67 -14.12
N ASP A 207 -6.06 20.81 -14.45
CA ASP A 207 -5.48 20.18 -15.63
C ASP A 207 -5.04 18.73 -15.30
N PRO A 208 -5.63 17.70 -15.93
CA PRO A 208 -5.23 16.32 -15.68
C PRO A 208 -3.77 16.04 -16.08
N THR A 209 -3.19 16.82 -17.00
CA THR A 209 -1.77 16.74 -17.36
C THR A 209 -0.89 17.12 -16.18
N HIS A 210 -1.18 18.24 -15.51
CA HIS A 210 -0.43 18.66 -14.33
C HIS A 210 -0.63 17.70 -13.15
N ARG A 211 -1.85 17.17 -12.96
CA ARG A 211 -2.13 16.11 -11.97
C ARG A 211 -1.26 14.88 -12.21
N TYR A 212 -1.22 14.40 -13.45
CA TYR A 212 -0.38 13.25 -13.80
C TYR A 212 1.12 13.56 -13.68
N THR A 213 1.57 14.75 -14.08
CA THR A 213 2.97 15.18 -13.87
C THR A 213 3.37 15.09 -12.40
N TYR A 214 2.49 15.49 -11.47
CA TYR A 214 2.74 15.34 -10.04
C TYR A 214 2.85 13.87 -9.62
N VAL A 215 1.93 13.02 -10.08
CA VAL A 215 1.98 11.57 -9.82
C VAL A 215 3.31 10.99 -10.33
N ALA A 216 3.72 11.33 -11.55
CA ALA A 216 4.89 10.81 -12.22
C ALA A 216 6.22 11.30 -11.61
N GLN A 217 6.30 12.55 -11.16
CA GLN A 217 7.54 13.16 -10.69
C GLN A 217 7.69 13.17 -9.16
N VAL A 218 6.59 13.02 -8.40
CA VAL A 218 6.61 13.04 -6.93
C VAL A 218 6.20 11.70 -6.35
N LEU A 219 4.94 11.27 -6.57
CA LEU A 219 4.41 10.07 -5.92
C LEU A 219 5.16 8.80 -6.32
N LYS A 220 5.32 8.53 -7.62
CA LYS A 220 5.98 7.31 -8.11
C LYS A 220 7.46 7.21 -7.68
N PRO A 221 8.30 8.27 -7.83
CA PRO A 221 9.68 8.22 -7.33
C PRO A 221 9.79 8.09 -5.81
N TRP A 222 8.89 8.72 -5.06
CA TRP A 222 8.85 8.58 -3.60
C TRP A 222 8.44 7.14 -3.18
N LEU A 223 7.44 6.54 -3.82
CA LEU A 223 7.03 5.15 -3.59
C LEU A 223 8.17 4.17 -3.88
N TYR A 224 8.92 4.38 -4.97
CA TYR A 224 10.10 3.58 -5.29
C TYR A 224 11.15 3.64 -4.16
N GLN A 225 11.42 4.83 -3.60
CA GLN A 225 12.35 4.95 -2.47
C GLN A 225 11.84 4.26 -1.20
N CYS A 226 10.52 4.31 -0.95
CA CYS A 226 9.91 3.59 0.17
C CYS A 226 10.08 2.08 0.00
N HIS A 227 9.80 1.54 -1.20
CA HIS A 227 10.03 0.14 -1.53
C HIS A 227 11.49 -0.29 -1.27
N VAL A 228 12.45 0.47 -1.82
CA VAL A 228 13.88 0.19 -1.63
C VAL A 228 14.29 0.25 -0.15
N ALA A 229 13.74 1.18 0.63
CA ALA A 229 14.03 1.28 2.06
C ALA A 229 13.50 0.06 2.83
N ILE A 230 12.28 -0.39 2.53
CA ILE A 230 11.67 -1.56 3.16
C ILE A 230 12.45 -2.83 2.81
N GLU A 231 12.79 -3.04 1.53
CA GLU A 231 13.59 -4.21 1.13
C GLU A 231 14.96 -4.21 1.78
N ARG A 232 15.67 -3.07 1.80
CA ARG A 232 16.98 -2.97 2.45
C ARG A 232 16.92 -3.27 3.93
N PHE A 233 15.89 -2.78 4.62
CA PHE A 233 15.68 -3.06 6.03
C PHE A 233 15.36 -4.54 6.27
N GLY A 234 14.51 -5.15 5.42
CA GLY A 234 14.22 -6.59 5.49
C GLY A 234 15.47 -7.44 5.27
N GLN A 235 16.25 -7.13 4.23
CA GLN A 235 17.47 -7.85 3.85
C GLN A 235 18.62 -7.67 4.84
N SER A 236 18.69 -6.55 5.56
CA SER A 236 19.75 -6.33 6.56
C SER A 236 19.57 -7.17 7.82
N GLN A 237 18.41 -7.80 8.02
CA GLN A 237 18.15 -8.62 9.20
C GLN A 237 18.98 -9.92 9.16
N PRO A 238 19.70 -10.29 10.24
CA PRO A 238 20.51 -11.51 10.31
C PRO A 238 19.78 -12.82 9.96
N VAL A 239 18.46 -12.85 10.16
CA VAL A 239 17.58 -13.96 9.74
C VAL A 239 17.68 -14.25 8.24
N MET A 240 17.93 -13.23 7.43
CA MET A 240 18.10 -13.35 5.98
C MET A 240 19.48 -13.92 5.60
N SER A 241 20.42 -14.00 6.55
CA SER A 241 21.82 -14.37 6.30
C SER A 241 22.27 -15.64 7.04
N GLN A 242 21.56 -16.09 8.08
CA GLN A 242 21.96 -17.23 8.90
C GLN A 242 20.77 -18.12 9.31
N PRO A 243 20.94 -19.47 9.36
CA PRO A 243 19.90 -20.37 9.84
C PRO A 243 19.60 -20.12 11.32
N LEU A 244 18.31 -20.13 11.71
CA LEU A 244 17.88 -20.02 13.11
C LEU A 244 18.20 -21.33 13.84
N VAL A 245 19.43 -21.51 14.27
CA VAL A 245 19.86 -22.78 14.91
C VAL A 245 19.33 -22.92 16.35
N THR A 246 18.73 -21.89 16.95
CA THR A 246 18.51 -21.84 18.41
C THR A 246 17.05 -22.02 18.82
N THR A 247 16.85 -22.75 19.93
CA THR A 247 15.63 -22.80 20.75
C THR A 247 15.43 -21.53 21.61
N ALA A 248 16.26 -20.51 21.39
CA ALA A 248 16.24 -19.25 22.13
C ALA A 248 15.04 -18.41 21.71
N PRO A 249 14.56 -17.47 22.55
CA PRO A 249 13.48 -16.58 22.18
C PRO A 249 13.80 -15.92 20.84
N PRO A 250 12.81 -15.82 19.95
CA PRO A 250 13.02 -15.37 18.60
C PRO A 250 13.66 -14.00 18.64
N SER A 251 14.81 -13.92 18.00
CA SER A 251 15.66 -12.75 17.99
C SER A 251 14.88 -11.54 17.48
N SER A 252 15.18 -10.36 18.03
CA SER A 252 14.60 -9.09 17.58
C SER A 252 14.60 -8.94 16.06
N CYS A 253 15.61 -9.51 15.38
CA CYS A 253 15.71 -9.52 13.93
C CYS A 253 14.62 -10.30 13.18
N TRP A 254 14.00 -11.34 13.76
CA TRP A 254 12.86 -12.00 13.11
C TRP A 254 11.60 -11.13 13.16
N ARG A 255 11.35 -10.44 14.28
CA ARG A 255 10.24 -9.48 14.35
C ARG A 255 10.44 -8.35 13.36
N ALA A 256 11.66 -7.85 13.25
CA ALA A 256 12.03 -6.84 12.26
C ALA A 256 11.77 -7.33 10.83
N ALA A 257 12.16 -8.56 10.49
CA ALA A 257 11.88 -9.16 9.19
C ALA A 257 10.37 -9.29 8.92
N CYS A 258 9.59 -9.76 9.91
CA CYS A 258 8.12 -9.80 9.81
C CYS A 258 7.51 -8.40 9.65
N ALA A 259 8.04 -7.40 10.35
CA ALA A 259 7.61 -6.02 10.23
C ALA A 259 7.86 -5.47 8.83
N ALA A 260 9.00 -5.80 8.21
CA ALA A 260 9.28 -5.44 6.82
C ALA A 260 8.24 -6.06 5.86
N VAL A 261 7.93 -7.35 6.02
CA VAL A 261 6.89 -8.07 5.26
C VAL A 261 5.53 -7.38 5.43
N ASN A 262 5.10 -7.13 6.68
CA ASN A 262 3.82 -6.49 6.97
C ASN A 262 3.75 -5.08 6.38
N THR A 263 4.84 -4.32 6.44
CA THR A 263 4.91 -2.97 5.87
C THR A 263 4.75 -3.01 4.35
N ALA A 264 5.51 -3.87 3.68
CA ALA A 264 5.42 -4.01 2.22
C ALA A 264 4.03 -4.48 1.77
N TRP A 265 3.46 -5.47 2.48
CA TRP A 265 2.12 -5.98 2.20
C TRP A 265 1.05 -4.90 2.38
N PHE A 266 1.14 -4.11 3.46
CA PHE A 266 0.19 -3.03 3.70
C PHE A 266 0.26 -1.97 2.59
N VAL A 267 1.46 -1.55 2.18
CA VAL A 267 1.62 -0.57 1.11
C VAL A 267 1.13 -1.13 -0.23
N GLN A 268 1.30 -2.43 -0.48
CA GLN A 268 0.70 -3.09 -1.64
C GLN A 268 -0.84 -2.95 -1.63
N GLN A 269 -1.51 -3.21 -0.50
CA GLN A 269 -2.96 -3.07 -0.40
C GLN A 269 -3.40 -1.60 -0.53
N LEU A 270 -2.68 -0.68 0.13
CA LEU A 270 -2.89 0.77 0.01
C LEU A 270 -2.95 1.21 -1.46
N LEU A 271 -1.98 0.77 -2.27
CA LEU A 271 -1.92 1.15 -3.68
C LEU A 271 -3.04 0.52 -4.52
N ARG A 272 -3.44 -0.72 -4.21
CA ARG A 272 -4.55 -1.40 -4.90
C ARG A 272 -5.88 -0.69 -4.63
N GLU A 273 -6.13 -0.29 -3.39
CA GLU A 273 -7.35 0.45 -3.04
C GLU A 273 -7.38 1.84 -3.69
N HIS A 274 -6.24 2.52 -3.74
CA HIS A 274 -6.15 3.85 -4.38
C HIS A 274 -6.22 3.81 -5.90
N ASP A 275 -5.95 2.66 -6.52
CA ASP A 275 -6.09 2.49 -7.96
C ASP A 275 -7.55 2.67 -8.42
N GLU A 276 -8.50 2.31 -7.57
CA GLU A 276 -9.94 2.41 -7.82
C GLU A 276 -10.52 3.80 -7.49
N VAL A 277 -9.75 4.67 -6.85
CA VAL A 277 -10.20 6.02 -6.48
C VAL A 277 -10.33 6.88 -7.73
N LYS A 278 -11.50 7.53 -7.90
CA LYS A 278 -11.83 8.39 -9.06
C LYS A 278 -10.71 9.33 -9.49
N ALA A 279 -10.02 9.97 -8.53
CA ALA A 279 -8.93 10.90 -8.81
C ALA A 279 -7.77 10.29 -9.61
N PHE A 280 -7.52 8.98 -9.45
CA PHE A 280 -6.48 8.24 -10.15
C PHE A 280 -7.00 7.56 -11.42
N VAL A 281 -8.22 7.03 -11.39
CA VAL A 281 -8.90 6.45 -12.58
C VAL A 281 -8.99 7.47 -13.71
N GLU A 282 -9.32 8.73 -13.40
CA GLU A 282 -9.35 9.83 -14.38
C GLU A 282 -8.00 10.09 -15.09
N LEU A 283 -6.88 9.67 -14.48
CA LEU A 283 -5.53 9.89 -15.01
C LEU A 283 -5.03 8.70 -15.84
N LEU A 284 -5.71 7.54 -15.82
CA LEU A 284 -5.32 6.35 -16.57
C LEU A 284 -5.12 6.58 -18.07
N PRO A 285 -6.00 7.32 -18.79
CA PRO A 285 -5.80 7.57 -20.22
C PRO A 285 -4.47 8.30 -20.50
N ILE A 286 -4.13 9.30 -19.68
CA ILE A 286 -2.90 10.07 -19.82
C ILE A 286 -1.70 9.18 -19.51
N ALA A 287 -1.76 8.39 -18.43
CA ALA A 287 -0.70 7.47 -18.06
C ALA A 287 -0.36 6.49 -19.19
N LYS A 288 -1.38 5.91 -19.84
CA LYS A 288 -1.21 5.01 -20.98
C LYS A 288 -0.55 5.69 -22.17
N VAL A 289 -0.96 6.91 -22.51
CA VAL A 289 -0.36 7.67 -23.62
C VAL A 289 1.11 8.00 -23.33
N THR A 290 1.42 8.46 -22.11
CA THR A 290 2.80 8.82 -21.73
C THR A 290 3.73 7.59 -21.72
N LEU A 291 3.25 6.41 -21.32
CA LEU A 291 4.03 5.16 -21.39
C LEU A 291 4.48 4.82 -22.82
N HIS A 292 3.63 5.07 -23.82
CA HIS A 292 3.94 4.80 -25.23
C HIS A 292 4.81 5.91 -25.87
N GLN A 293 4.88 7.08 -25.23
CA GLN A 293 5.65 8.23 -25.66
C GLN A 293 6.94 8.39 -24.85
N ALA A 294 7.61 7.30 -24.45
CA ALA A 294 8.83 7.30 -23.64
C ALA A 294 10.09 7.88 -24.35
N SER A 295 9.91 8.99 -25.07
CA SER A 295 10.92 9.97 -25.42
C SER A 295 10.26 11.34 -25.19
N ILE A 296 10.93 12.25 -24.46
CA ILE A 296 10.52 13.64 -24.16
C ILE A 296 9.73 13.84 -22.85
N VAL A 297 10.27 13.45 -21.69
CA VAL A 297 10.39 14.38 -20.54
C VAL A 297 11.62 13.94 -19.74
N PRO A 298 12.80 14.59 -19.87
CA PRO A 298 13.88 14.34 -18.94
C PRO A 298 13.42 14.74 -17.53
N LEU A 299 13.57 13.83 -16.56
CA LEU A 299 13.59 14.16 -15.13
C LEU A 299 14.69 15.23 -14.91
N LYS A 300 14.35 16.51 -15.01
CA LYS A 300 15.27 17.61 -14.69
C LYS A 300 15.38 17.76 -13.17
N LEU A 301 15.93 16.73 -12.52
CA LEU A 301 16.15 16.66 -11.07
C LEU A 301 17.29 17.56 -10.56
N LYS A 302 17.75 18.52 -11.37
CA LYS A 302 18.86 19.42 -11.00
C LYS A 302 18.64 20.82 -11.56
N GLN A 303 17.72 21.58 -10.98
CA GLN A 303 17.97 23.01 -10.86
C GLN A 303 18.84 23.21 -9.63
N THR A 304 20.11 23.58 -9.84
CA THR A 304 20.90 24.23 -8.78
C THR A 304 20.17 25.51 -8.43
N VAL A 305 19.47 25.52 -7.28
CA VAL A 305 18.94 26.74 -6.69
C VAL A 305 20.15 27.62 -6.42
N ALA A 306 20.36 28.64 -7.26
CA ALA A 306 21.39 29.63 -7.03
C ALA A 306 21.15 30.22 -5.63
N GLY A 307 22.18 30.23 -4.78
CA GLY A 307 22.08 30.81 -3.45
C GLY A 307 21.45 32.21 -3.52
N LEU A 308 20.57 32.52 -2.56
CA LEU A 308 19.81 33.77 -2.50
C LEU A 308 20.71 34.97 -2.80
N SER A 309 20.58 35.55 -4.00
CA SER A 309 21.30 36.76 -4.39
C SER A 309 20.90 37.92 -3.47
N LYS A 310 21.83 38.85 -3.18
CA LYS A 310 21.55 40.11 -2.47
C LYS A 310 20.37 40.89 -3.08
N SER A 311 20.08 40.69 -4.37
CA SER A 311 18.91 41.29 -5.04
C SER A 311 17.55 40.75 -4.55
N VAL A 312 17.50 39.51 -4.09
CA VAL A 312 16.27 38.87 -3.56
C VAL A 312 15.96 39.38 -2.16
N LEU A 313 16.98 39.51 -1.30
CA LEU A 313 16.84 40.01 0.07
C LEU A 313 16.43 41.49 0.15
N ASN A 314 16.63 42.25 -0.94
CA ASN A 314 16.32 43.68 -1.04
C ASN A 314 15.06 43.98 -1.88
N HIS A 315 14.23 42.97 -2.18
CA HIS A 315 13.00 43.20 -2.94
C HIS A 315 11.98 44.00 -2.10
N PRO A 316 11.26 45.00 -2.67
CA PRO A 316 10.29 45.83 -1.91
C PRO A 316 9.21 45.04 -1.16
N LEU A 317 8.79 43.91 -1.72
CA LEU A 317 7.81 42.99 -1.10
C LEU A 317 8.38 42.09 0.01
N LEU A 318 9.70 42.16 0.26
CA LEU A 318 10.44 41.43 1.31
C LEU A 318 11.05 42.39 2.35
N GLU A 319 10.65 43.67 2.33
CA GLU A 319 11.20 44.70 3.23
C GLU A 319 10.76 44.54 4.70
N THR A 320 9.65 43.85 4.94
CA THR A 320 9.11 43.61 6.29
C THR A 320 10.07 42.75 7.11
N GLN A 321 10.26 43.11 8.37
CA GLN A 321 11.10 42.36 9.30
C GLN A 321 10.61 40.91 9.47
N GLU A 322 9.30 40.68 9.33
CA GLU A 322 8.69 39.34 9.34
C GLU A 322 9.08 38.51 8.13
N ALA A 323 9.06 39.07 6.90
CA ALA A 323 9.54 38.37 5.72
C ALA A 323 11.04 38.02 5.83
N LYS A 324 11.85 38.94 6.38
CA LYS A 324 13.27 38.68 6.68
C LYS A 324 13.45 37.59 7.74
N ASN A 325 12.63 37.58 8.79
CA ASN A 325 12.65 36.56 9.84
C ASN A 325 12.13 35.20 9.35
N VAL A 326 11.16 35.16 8.43
CA VAL A 326 10.72 33.94 7.74
C VAL A 326 11.89 33.42 6.89
N THR A 327 12.54 34.28 6.10
CA THR A 327 13.74 33.86 5.34
C THR A 327 14.90 33.41 6.23
N HIS A 328 15.20 34.08 7.35
CA HIS A 328 16.31 33.73 8.25
C HIS A 328 16.00 32.56 9.18
N GLY A 329 14.77 32.48 9.70
CA GLY A 329 14.28 31.36 10.48
C GLY A 329 14.38 30.07 9.68
N LEU A 330 13.90 30.09 8.43
CA LEU A 330 13.89 28.95 7.49
C LEU A 330 15.27 28.56 6.93
N LEU A 331 16.34 29.31 7.24
CA LEU A 331 17.73 29.01 6.84
C LEU A 331 18.54 28.27 7.92
N GLY A 332 18.00 28.08 9.13
CA GLY A 332 18.68 27.31 10.20
C GLY A 332 18.63 25.79 9.95
N GLN A 333 19.69 25.06 10.34
CA GLN A 333 19.76 23.59 10.20
C GLN A 333 18.63 22.82 10.91
N GLY A 334 17.90 23.46 11.83
CA GLY A 334 16.73 22.91 12.53
C GLY A 334 15.38 23.49 12.09
N SER A 335 15.32 24.36 11.06
CA SER A 335 14.07 25.01 10.64
C SER A 335 13.45 24.36 9.39
N LEU A 336 13.21 23.05 9.52
CA LEU A 336 12.22 22.30 8.73
C LEU A 336 10.78 22.76 9.11
N VAL A 337 10.49 24.06 8.95
CA VAL A 337 9.12 24.58 8.90
C VAL A 337 8.73 24.69 7.42
N LEU A 338 8.75 23.53 6.76
CA LEU A 338 8.25 23.23 5.41
C LEU A 338 7.45 21.93 5.59
N PRO A 339 6.42 21.68 4.78
CA PRO A 339 5.01 21.34 5.12
C PRO A 339 4.72 20.60 6.47
N THR A 340 5.38 20.98 7.56
CA THR A 340 5.36 20.27 8.85
C THR A 340 3.97 20.25 9.46
N ALA A 341 3.18 21.32 9.37
CA ALA A 341 1.86 21.35 9.98
C ALA A 341 0.90 20.34 9.33
N ALA A 342 0.87 20.26 8.00
CA ALA A 342 -0.01 19.33 7.29
C ALA A 342 0.41 17.87 7.45
N PHE A 343 1.72 17.57 7.36
CA PHE A 343 2.23 16.22 7.57
C PHE A 343 2.17 15.82 9.06
N SER A 344 2.56 16.67 10.02
CA SER A 344 2.41 16.37 11.47
C SER A 344 0.94 16.27 11.90
N ALA A 345 0.03 17.06 11.33
CA ALA A 345 -1.41 16.94 11.58
C ALA A 345 -1.99 15.65 10.97
N ALA A 346 -1.60 15.27 9.75
CA ALA A 346 -2.02 14.01 9.13
C ALA A 346 -1.61 12.79 9.98
N TYR A 347 -0.44 12.84 10.62
CA TYR A 347 0.01 11.78 11.52
C TYR A 347 -0.75 11.75 12.85
N SER A 348 -1.23 12.90 13.32
CA SER A 348 -2.04 13.01 14.55
C SER A 348 -3.50 12.59 14.32
N VAL A 349 -4.02 12.80 13.11
CA VAL A 349 -5.41 12.48 12.73
C VAL A 349 -5.53 11.04 12.21
N GLY A 350 -4.47 10.52 11.60
CA GLY A 350 -4.39 9.19 10.98
C GLY A 350 -5.09 9.05 9.65
N SER A 351 -4.58 8.12 8.84
CA SER A 351 -5.08 7.86 7.49
C SER A 351 -6.55 7.45 7.54
N THR A 352 -7.37 8.08 6.69
CA THR A 352 -8.80 7.71 6.57
C THR A 352 -8.98 6.28 6.08
N LEU A 353 -8.00 5.78 5.33
CA LEU A 353 -7.99 4.43 4.77
C LEU A 353 -7.57 3.37 5.78
N PHE A 354 -6.69 3.72 6.73
CA PHE A 354 -6.45 2.89 7.92
C PHE A 354 -7.75 2.63 8.70
N ARG A 355 -8.62 3.64 8.82
CA ARG A 355 -9.93 3.48 9.48
C ARG A 355 -10.91 2.63 8.66
N SER A 356 -10.79 2.57 7.33
CA SER A 356 -11.63 1.69 6.50
C SER A 356 -11.13 0.24 6.50
N LEU A 357 -9.81 0.03 6.51
CA LEU A 357 -9.18 -1.28 6.62
C LEU A 357 -9.42 -1.95 7.98
N GLN A 358 -9.56 -1.16 9.06
CA GLN A 358 -9.91 -1.66 10.40
C GLN A 358 -11.39 -1.99 10.60
N ARG A 359 -12.28 -1.59 9.67
CA ARG A 359 -13.70 -1.97 9.79
C ARG A 359 -13.85 -3.45 9.44
N PRO A 360 -14.51 -4.26 10.29
CA PRO A 360 -14.92 -5.59 9.90
C PRO A 360 -15.71 -5.50 8.59
N LYS A 361 -15.40 -6.37 7.62
CA LYS A 361 -16.25 -6.56 6.43
C LYS A 361 -17.57 -7.21 6.85
N GLU A 362 -18.44 -6.46 7.53
CA GLU A 362 -19.85 -6.81 7.63
C GLU A 362 -20.53 -6.41 6.32
N SER A 363 -21.30 -7.35 5.79
CA SER A 363 -22.05 -7.27 4.54
C SER A 363 -22.85 -5.98 4.43
N VAL A 364 -22.42 -5.07 3.55
CA VAL A 364 -23.24 -3.93 3.12
C VAL A 364 -24.27 -4.46 2.13
N VAL A 365 -25.38 -4.96 2.66
CA VAL A 365 -26.66 -5.05 1.97
C VAL A 365 -27.25 -3.65 1.92
N GLU A 366 -27.49 -3.18 0.69
CA GLU A 366 -28.42 -2.14 0.24
C GLU A 366 -28.78 -0.97 1.18
N VAL A 367 -28.46 0.25 0.71
CA VAL A 367 -29.45 1.34 0.66
C VAL A 367 -29.33 2.04 -0.70
N VAL A 368 -29.90 1.41 -1.73
CA VAL A 368 -30.37 2.14 -2.92
C VAL A 368 -31.88 1.93 -2.96
N ARG A 369 -32.62 2.87 -2.36
CA ARG A 369 -34.05 3.02 -2.65
C ARG A 369 -34.45 4.49 -2.64
N ALA A 370 -35.30 4.78 -3.62
CA ALA A 370 -36.09 5.99 -3.85
C ALA A 370 -35.37 7.18 -4.50
N VAL A 371 -35.34 7.17 -5.84
CA VAL A 371 -36.19 8.07 -6.64
C VAL A 371 -36.63 7.31 -7.90
N GLU A 372 -37.82 6.72 -7.85
CA GLU A 372 -38.59 6.43 -9.07
C GLU A 372 -39.30 7.71 -9.47
N ASP A 373 -38.96 8.27 -10.62
CA ASP A 373 -39.90 9.05 -11.40
C ASP A 373 -39.51 8.93 -12.89
N GLY A 374 -40.48 8.46 -13.67
CA GLY A 374 -40.29 8.02 -15.04
C GLY A 374 -39.96 9.16 -16.00
N ALA A 375 -38.86 8.98 -16.73
CA ALA A 375 -38.66 9.59 -18.04
C ALA A 375 -37.93 8.56 -18.91
N GLU A 376 -38.64 7.96 -19.86
CA GLU A 376 -38.06 7.18 -20.94
C GLU A 376 -37.07 8.08 -21.71
N LEU A 377 -35.77 7.83 -21.50
CA LEU A 377 -34.69 8.47 -22.24
C LEU A 377 -33.88 7.38 -22.93
N ASP A 378 -34.23 7.18 -24.19
CA ASP A 378 -33.40 6.76 -25.34
C ASP A 378 -32.03 6.17 -24.93
N GLU A 379 -31.98 4.84 -24.82
CA GLU A 379 -30.76 4.05 -24.66
C GLU A 379 -29.87 4.21 -25.89
N ARG A 380 -29.11 5.31 -25.93
CA ARG A 380 -27.88 5.35 -26.71
C ARG A 380 -26.84 4.62 -25.89
N GLU A 381 -26.44 3.44 -26.39
CA GLU A 381 -25.26 2.69 -25.96
C GLU A 381 -24.09 3.65 -25.72
N SER A 382 -23.92 4.03 -24.47
CA SER A 382 -22.71 4.66 -23.97
C SER A 382 -21.70 3.53 -23.93
N ASP A 383 -20.89 3.43 -24.99
CA ASP A 383 -19.66 2.65 -25.02
C ASP A 383 -18.87 2.96 -23.73
N THR A 384 -19.09 2.13 -22.73
CA THR A 384 -18.41 2.24 -21.45
C THR A 384 -17.07 1.57 -21.70
N TYR A 385 -16.14 2.31 -22.31
CA TYR A 385 -14.76 1.89 -22.45
C TYR A 385 -14.23 1.62 -21.03
N THR A 386 -14.30 0.36 -20.58
CA THR A 386 -13.56 -0.11 -19.40
C THR A 386 -12.10 0.06 -19.74
N LEU A 387 -11.51 1.17 -19.28
CA LEU A 387 -10.07 1.39 -19.37
C LEU A 387 -9.38 0.35 -18.48
N ASP A 388 -9.04 -0.80 -19.07
CA ASP A 388 -8.33 -1.87 -18.35
C ASP A 388 -6.91 -1.41 -17.98
N GLY A 389 -6.56 -1.45 -16.70
CA GLY A 389 -5.19 -1.20 -16.22
C GLY A 389 -5.12 -0.32 -14.97
N SER A 390 -3.97 -0.37 -14.31
CA SER A 390 -3.69 0.29 -13.04
C SER A 390 -2.67 1.42 -13.20
N ILE A 391 -2.89 2.57 -12.54
CA ILE A 391 -1.91 3.68 -12.55
C ILE A 391 -0.70 3.33 -11.68
N PHE A 392 -0.90 2.46 -10.68
CA PHE A 392 0.13 2.00 -9.74
C PHE A 392 0.62 0.58 -10.02
N GLN A 393 0.37 0.04 -11.23
CA GLN A 393 0.68 -1.36 -11.58
C GLN A 393 2.10 -1.76 -11.21
N ASN A 394 3.07 -0.96 -11.64
CA ASN A 394 4.49 -1.23 -11.38
C ASN A 394 4.77 -1.14 -9.88
N GLU A 395 4.26 -0.09 -9.23
CA GLU A 395 4.53 0.19 -7.83
C GLU A 395 4.02 -0.93 -6.92
N TRP A 396 2.77 -1.39 -7.07
CA TRP A 396 2.26 -2.48 -6.24
C TRP A 396 2.91 -3.84 -6.58
N THR A 397 3.36 -4.07 -7.82
CA THR A 397 4.13 -5.29 -8.15
C THR A 397 5.50 -5.33 -7.49
N TRP A 398 6.18 -4.19 -7.30
CA TRP A 398 7.43 -4.14 -6.54
C TRP A 398 7.23 -4.56 -5.09
N PHE A 399 6.21 -4.01 -4.42
CA PHE A 399 5.87 -4.40 -3.06
C PHE A 399 5.46 -5.87 -2.98
N GLN A 400 4.69 -6.38 -3.95
CA GLN A 400 4.32 -7.79 -4.01
C GLN A 400 5.55 -8.70 -4.12
N ALA A 401 6.48 -8.39 -5.04
CA ALA A 401 7.69 -9.17 -5.23
C ALA A 401 8.57 -9.14 -3.96
N GLY A 402 8.68 -7.99 -3.31
CA GLY A 402 9.39 -7.85 -2.04
C GLY A 402 8.78 -8.69 -0.92
N VAL A 403 7.44 -8.71 -0.80
CA VAL A 403 6.71 -9.58 0.15
C VAL A 403 7.03 -11.05 -0.11
N GLN A 404 6.87 -11.51 -1.36
CA GLN A 404 7.12 -12.91 -1.73
C GLN A 404 8.57 -13.33 -1.44
N SER A 405 9.54 -12.50 -1.83
CA SER A 405 10.97 -12.74 -1.59
C SER A 405 11.27 -12.87 -0.08
N MET A 406 10.78 -11.93 0.74
CA MET A 406 11.00 -11.98 2.18
C MET A 406 10.29 -13.18 2.84
N GLU A 407 9.07 -13.52 2.41
CA GLU A 407 8.34 -14.70 2.88
C GLU A 407 9.09 -16.01 2.57
N GLU A 408 9.61 -16.15 1.35
CA GLU A 408 10.42 -17.30 0.94
C GLU A 408 11.67 -17.46 1.82
N VAL A 409 12.35 -16.35 2.15
CA VAL A 409 13.52 -16.42 3.04
C VAL A 409 13.13 -16.80 4.47
N LEU A 410 12.02 -16.29 5.00
CA LEU A 410 11.51 -16.74 6.30
C LEU A 410 11.22 -18.25 6.30
N VAL A 411 10.55 -18.76 5.27
CA VAL A 411 10.27 -20.20 5.12
C VAL A 411 11.58 -21.00 5.01
N ALA A 412 12.54 -20.54 4.22
CA ALA A 412 13.84 -21.19 4.05
C ALA A 412 14.63 -21.25 5.37
N ALA A 413 14.70 -20.14 6.11
CA ALA A 413 15.38 -20.07 7.39
C ALA A 413 14.74 -20.99 8.44
N SER A 414 13.40 -21.00 8.51
CA SER A 414 12.64 -21.86 9.42
C SER A 414 12.77 -23.33 9.06
N SER A 415 12.67 -23.66 7.78
CA SER A 415 12.77 -25.05 7.31
C SER A 415 14.18 -25.59 7.52
N ALA A 416 15.24 -24.83 7.22
CA ALA A 416 16.62 -25.24 7.45
C ALA A 416 16.89 -25.55 8.94
N ALA A 417 16.41 -24.69 9.83
CA ALA A 417 16.51 -24.87 11.28
C ALA A 417 15.84 -26.17 11.76
N ILE A 418 14.60 -26.42 11.34
CA ILE A 418 13.83 -27.60 11.74
C ILE A 418 14.43 -28.87 11.12
N ARG A 419 14.83 -28.82 9.86
CA ARG A 419 15.50 -29.95 9.16
C ARG A 419 16.79 -30.37 9.85
N ALA A 420 17.57 -29.40 10.36
CA ALA A 420 18.79 -29.71 11.11
C ALA A 420 18.49 -30.54 12.37
N GLN A 421 17.36 -30.30 13.06
CA GLN A 421 16.94 -31.09 14.22
C GLN A 421 16.55 -32.53 13.85
N TRP A 422 16.04 -32.75 12.64
CA TRP A 422 15.65 -34.08 12.15
C TRP A 422 16.77 -34.84 11.43
N GLY A 423 17.99 -34.30 11.37
CA GLY A 423 19.11 -34.93 10.66
C GLY A 423 19.43 -36.35 11.14
N GLN A 424 19.21 -36.65 12.42
CA GLN A 424 19.46 -37.97 13.02
C GLN A 424 18.22 -38.87 13.06
N TYR A 425 17.08 -38.42 12.51
CA TYR A 425 15.85 -39.19 12.55
C TYR A 425 15.97 -40.52 11.80
N HIS A 426 16.74 -40.58 10.70
CA HIS A 426 17.02 -41.81 9.97
C HIS A 426 17.79 -42.87 10.79
N THR A 427 18.54 -42.46 11.81
CA THR A 427 19.30 -43.37 12.70
C THR A 427 18.53 -43.79 13.94
N SER A 428 17.25 -43.42 14.07
CA SER A 428 16.48 -43.73 15.27
C SER A 428 16.45 -45.25 15.52
N PRO A 429 16.75 -45.72 16.74
CA PRO A 429 16.69 -47.15 17.08
C PRO A 429 15.28 -47.73 16.95
N ARG A 430 14.26 -46.86 16.87
CA ARG A 430 12.85 -47.26 16.72
C ARG A 430 12.56 -47.96 15.39
N TRP A 431 13.37 -47.74 14.35
CA TRP A 431 13.16 -48.35 13.04
C TRP A 431 13.40 -49.87 13.00
N THR A 432 14.32 -50.35 13.84
CA THR A 432 14.76 -51.75 13.90
C THR A 432 14.33 -52.46 15.19
N GLU A 433 13.56 -51.78 16.06
CA GLU A 433 13.16 -52.31 17.35
C GLU A 433 12.34 -53.61 17.21
N PRO A 434 12.70 -54.69 17.94
CA PRO A 434 11.99 -55.97 17.86
C PRO A 434 10.54 -55.86 18.36
N ALA A 435 9.66 -56.70 17.80
CA ALA A 435 8.24 -56.73 18.14
C ALA A 435 7.94 -57.14 19.60
N ALA A 436 8.91 -57.72 20.32
CA ALA A 436 8.75 -58.17 21.70
C ALA A 436 8.81 -57.04 22.75
N VAL A 437 9.15 -55.81 22.34
CA VAL A 437 9.15 -54.65 23.24
C VAL A 437 7.75 -54.02 23.24
N ASP A 438 6.93 -54.35 24.25
CA ASP A 438 5.65 -53.68 24.49
C ASP A 438 5.88 -52.32 25.16
N ARG A 439 5.67 -51.24 24.40
CA ARG A 439 5.67 -49.88 24.94
C ARG A 439 4.24 -49.50 25.34
N ILE A 440 4.04 -49.21 26.63
CA ILE A 440 2.73 -48.88 27.21
C ILE A 440 2.28 -47.45 26.86
N VAL A 441 3.21 -46.54 26.52
CA VAL A 441 2.92 -45.15 26.14
C VAL A 441 3.65 -44.80 24.83
N PRO A 442 2.92 -44.44 23.75
CA PRO A 442 3.53 -43.95 22.54
C PRO A 442 3.93 -42.47 22.69
N ASP A 443 5.22 -42.24 22.90
CA ASP A 443 5.83 -40.91 22.84
C ASP A 443 6.42 -40.64 21.46
N VAL A 444 6.57 -39.35 21.12
CA VAL A 444 7.27 -38.91 19.90
C VAL A 444 8.73 -39.36 19.96
N SER A 445 9.30 -39.77 18.82
CA SER A 445 10.70 -40.19 18.75
C SER A 445 11.62 -39.09 19.31
N PRO A 446 12.61 -39.41 20.16
CA PRO A 446 13.50 -38.42 20.76
C PRO A 446 14.22 -37.56 19.71
N GLU A 447 14.66 -38.17 18.61
CA GLU A 447 15.34 -37.50 17.49
C GLU A 447 14.39 -36.64 16.65
N PHE A 448 13.07 -36.78 16.83
CA PHE A 448 12.04 -36.05 16.11
C PHE A 448 11.43 -34.90 16.94
N THR A 449 11.36 -35.10 18.26
CA THR A 449 10.72 -34.19 19.23
C THR A 449 11.27 -32.77 19.16
N GLY A 450 12.59 -32.61 19.04
CA GLY A 450 13.24 -31.30 18.94
C GLY A 450 12.74 -30.47 17.75
N GLY A 451 12.63 -31.08 16.56
CA GLY A 451 12.13 -30.39 15.37
C GLY A 451 10.62 -30.11 15.43
N VAL A 452 9.82 -30.98 16.05
CA VAL A 452 8.38 -30.73 16.27
C VAL A 452 8.16 -29.54 17.22
N ALA A 453 8.93 -29.47 18.31
CA ALA A 453 8.87 -28.36 19.24
C ALA A 453 9.28 -27.03 18.56
N LEU A 454 10.35 -27.06 17.76
CA LEU A 454 10.80 -25.89 17.01
C LEU A 454 9.79 -25.45 15.95
N PHE A 455 9.17 -26.41 15.24
CA PHE A 455 8.09 -26.13 14.29
C PHE A 455 6.93 -25.41 14.95
N ARG A 456 6.45 -25.92 16.09
CA ARG A 456 5.40 -25.26 16.88
C ARG A 456 5.79 -23.85 17.29
N HIS A 457 7.02 -23.68 17.78
CA HIS A 457 7.52 -22.40 18.22
C HIS A 457 7.54 -21.37 17.08
N HIS A 458 8.07 -21.74 15.90
CA HIS A 458 8.09 -20.89 14.73
C HIS A 458 6.69 -20.50 14.26
N LEU A 459 5.72 -21.42 14.24
CA LEU A 459 4.34 -21.10 13.86
C LEU A 459 3.67 -20.14 14.83
N VAL A 460 3.79 -20.38 16.14
CA VAL A 460 3.23 -19.47 17.17
C VAL A 460 3.81 -18.07 17.02
N PHE A 461 5.11 -17.99 16.75
CA PHE A 461 5.77 -16.71 16.62
C PHE A 461 5.43 -15.98 15.33
N ALA A 462 5.40 -16.69 14.21
CA ALA A 462 4.97 -16.17 12.92
C ALA A 462 3.53 -15.67 13.00
N HIS A 463 2.63 -16.41 13.65
CA HIS A 463 1.24 -15.99 13.86
C HIS A 463 1.14 -14.71 14.70
N ALA A 464 2.02 -14.54 15.70
CA ALA A 464 2.04 -13.34 16.52
C ALA A 464 2.60 -12.11 15.78
N SER A 465 3.45 -12.30 14.76
CA SER A 465 4.26 -11.24 14.16
C SER A 465 3.89 -10.88 12.73
N LEU A 466 3.38 -11.82 11.93
CA LEU A 466 2.98 -11.60 10.54
C LEU A 466 1.50 -11.23 10.44
N ASN A 467 1.16 -10.42 9.46
CA ASN A 467 -0.23 -10.20 9.04
C ASN A 467 -0.88 -11.54 8.62
N PRO A 468 -2.23 -11.68 8.68
CA PRO A 468 -2.91 -12.95 8.42
C PRO A 468 -2.61 -13.57 7.05
N SER A 469 -2.53 -12.76 5.99
CA SER A 469 -2.26 -13.24 4.64
C SER A 469 -0.84 -13.81 4.50
N SER A 470 0.17 -13.08 5.00
CA SER A 470 1.55 -13.55 4.98
C SER A 470 1.77 -14.75 5.90
N PHE A 471 1.10 -14.80 7.06
CA PHE A 471 1.12 -15.97 7.93
C PHE A 471 0.59 -17.21 7.19
N GLU A 472 -0.53 -17.07 6.48
CA GLU A 472 -1.15 -18.16 5.73
C GLU A 472 -0.23 -18.73 4.64
N VAL A 473 0.47 -17.87 3.91
CA VAL A 473 1.48 -18.28 2.93
C VAL A 473 2.63 -19.00 3.63
N TYR A 474 3.16 -18.41 4.70
CA TYR A 474 4.32 -18.92 5.44
C TYR A 474 4.07 -20.33 6.00
N TRP A 475 3.00 -20.56 6.77
CA TRP A 475 2.83 -21.85 7.44
C TRP A 475 2.53 -22.99 6.46
N LYS A 476 1.81 -22.69 5.36
CA LYS A 476 1.53 -23.67 4.30
C LYS A 476 2.80 -24.08 3.56
N ALA A 477 3.62 -23.11 3.19
CA ALA A 477 4.89 -23.35 2.52
C ALA A 477 5.85 -24.12 3.44
N LEU A 478 5.96 -23.73 4.70
CA LEU A 478 6.77 -24.44 5.68
C LEU A 478 6.30 -25.89 5.86
N SER A 479 4.99 -26.12 6.00
CA SER A 479 4.42 -27.47 6.14
C SER A 479 4.78 -28.36 4.96
N LYS A 480 4.67 -27.84 3.73
CA LYS A 480 5.03 -28.55 2.49
C LYS A 480 6.53 -28.92 2.45
N GLU A 481 7.40 -28.00 2.85
CA GLU A 481 8.85 -28.24 2.92
C GLU A 481 9.21 -29.31 3.96
N LEU A 482 8.52 -29.34 5.10
CA LEU A 482 8.73 -30.35 6.16
C LEU A 482 8.15 -31.72 5.77
N ASP A 483 6.95 -31.75 5.17
CA ASP A 483 6.30 -32.96 4.63
C ASP A 483 7.21 -33.70 3.64
N GLY A 484 7.79 -32.95 2.69
CA GLY A 484 8.74 -33.50 1.72
C GLY A 484 10.04 -34.01 2.36
N HIS A 485 10.59 -33.29 3.35
CA HIS A 485 11.86 -33.65 3.97
C HIS A 485 11.75 -34.92 4.82
N VAL A 486 10.73 -35.01 5.67
CA VAL A 486 10.54 -36.21 6.52
C VAL A 486 10.23 -37.43 5.65
N LEU A 487 9.47 -37.28 4.56
CA LEU A 487 9.28 -38.37 3.60
C LEU A 487 10.62 -38.83 3.01
N ALA A 488 11.49 -37.90 2.62
CA ALA A 488 12.80 -38.24 2.06
C ALA A 488 13.67 -39.03 3.05
N ILE A 489 13.63 -38.68 4.34
CA ILE A 489 14.29 -39.45 5.41
C ILE A 489 13.75 -40.89 5.45
N VAL A 490 12.43 -41.07 5.46
CA VAL A 490 11.79 -42.38 5.57
C VAL A 490 12.09 -43.25 4.34
N LEU A 491 12.10 -42.67 3.14
CA LEU A 491 12.39 -43.39 1.90
C LEU A 491 13.86 -43.87 1.81
N GLN A 492 14.77 -43.35 2.61
CA GLN A 492 16.16 -43.80 2.69
C GLN A 492 16.36 -44.99 3.64
N LEU A 493 15.35 -45.34 4.45
CA LEU A 493 15.41 -46.49 5.34
C LEU A 493 15.43 -47.78 4.51
N LYS A 494 16.25 -48.75 4.92
CA LYS A 494 16.34 -50.04 4.24
C LYS A 494 15.19 -50.99 4.57
N ALA A 495 14.73 -50.94 5.82
CA ALA A 495 13.65 -51.78 6.34
C ALA A 495 13.05 -51.10 7.58
N MET A 496 11.80 -51.43 7.90
CA MET A 496 11.09 -50.90 9.07
C MET A 496 10.35 -52.00 9.82
N SER A 497 10.62 -52.14 11.12
CA SER A 497 9.91 -53.09 11.96
C SER A 497 8.43 -52.70 12.15
N LYS A 498 7.60 -53.63 12.62
CA LYS A 498 6.19 -53.34 12.95
C LYS A 498 6.07 -52.19 13.96
N ASN A 499 6.93 -52.15 14.96
CA ASN A 499 6.97 -51.08 15.97
C ASN A 499 7.47 -49.77 15.36
N GLY A 500 8.43 -49.81 14.44
CA GLY A 500 8.87 -48.62 13.70
C GLY A 500 7.75 -47.98 12.87
N ARG A 501 6.89 -48.79 12.24
CA ARG A 501 5.72 -48.28 11.48
C ARG A 501 4.70 -47.59 12.40
N LEU A 502 4.41 -48.19 13.55
CA LEU A 502 3.55 -47.57 14.55
C LEU A 502 4.16 -46.26 15.08
N GLN A 503 5.46 -46.25 15.38
CA GLN A 503 6.17 -45.05 15.81
C GLN A 503 6.11 -43.93 14.76
N PHE A 504 6.30 -44.25 13.47
CA PHE A 504 6.15 -43.28 12.39
C PHE A 504 4.76 -42.64 12.38
N THR A 505 3.71 -43.42 12.64
CA THR A 505 2.33 -42.90 12.71
C THR A 505 2.16 -41.92 13.86
N HIS A 506 2.77 -42.21 15.02
CA HIS A 506 2.76 -41.29 16.16
C HIS A 506 3.56 -40.00 15.88
N ASP A 507 4.71 -40.11 15.22
CA ASP A 507 5.53 -38.96 14.85
C ASP A 507 4.83 -38.07 13.81
N VAL A 508 4.18 -38.66 12.80
CA VAL A 508 3.33 -37.93 11.84
C VAL A 508 2.16 -37.27 12.56
N HIS A 509 1.51 -37.96 13.51
CA HIS A 509 0.44 -37.38 14.29
C HIS A 509 0.90 -36.15 15.08
N ALA A 510 2.11 -36.19 15.66
CA ALA A 510 2.67 -35.03 16.35
C ALA A 510 2.81 -33.80 15.45
N VAL A 511 3.22 -33.97 14.19
CA VAL A 511 3.25 -32.87 13.20
C VAL A 511 1.84 -32.34 12.92
N THR A 512 0.85 -33.22 12.74
CA THR A 512 -0.55 -32.80 12.50
C THR A 512 -1.12 -32.00 13.67
N LEU A 513 -0.76 -32.36 14.92
CA LEU A 513 -1.19 -31.66 16.13
C LEU A 513 -0.68 -30.21 16.18
N VAL A 514 0.52 -29.95 15.66
CA VAL A 514 1.10 -28.59 15.57
C VAL A 514 0.27 -27.69 14.65
N LEU A 515 -0.36 -28.25 13.61
CA LEU A 515 -1.14 -27.52 12.61
C LEU A 515 -2.60 -27.28 13.00
N ARG A 516 -3.16 -28.06 13.93
CA ARG A 516 -4.57 -27.96 14.35
C ARG A 516 -5.05 -26.56 14.72
N PRO A 517 -4.26 -25.69 15.39
CA PRO A 517 -4.71 -24.35 15.72
C PRO A 517 -4.99 -23.46 14.49
N TYR A 518 -4.40 -23.78 13.34
CA TYR A 518 -4.40 -22.92 12.15
C TYR A 518 -5.23 -23.50 10.98
N THR A 519 -5.65 -24.76 11.06
CA THR A 519 -6.48 -25.39 10.04
C THR A 519 -7.32 -26.53 10.61
N SER A 520 -8.55 -26.68 10.08
CA SER A 520 -9.43 -27.80 10.39
C SER A 520 -9.03 -29.11 9.70
N ARG A 521 -8.15 -29.05 8.69
CA ARG A 521 -7.69 -30.21 7.91
C ARG A 521 -6.15 -30.29 7.88
N PRO A 522 -5.47 -30.55 9.01
CA PRO A 522 -4.00 -30.58 9.07
C PRO A 522 -3.39 -31.63 8.13
N ASP A 523 -4.07 -32.77 7.97
CA ASP A 523 -3.63 -33.88 7.12
C ASP A 523 -3.48 -33.50 5.64
N ALA A 524 -4.19 -32.46 5.18
CA ALA A 524 -4.08 -31.99 3.80
C ALA A 524 -2.74 -31.28 3.52
N TYR A 525 -2.06 -30.78 4.55
CA TYR A 525 -0.81 -30.01 4.43
C TYR A 525 0.45 -30.84 4.72
N VAL A 526 0.26 -32.05 5.26
CA VAL A 526 1.29 -33.08 5.43
C VAL A 526 0.85 -34.39 4.74
N ARG A 527 0.23 -34.23 3.56
CA ARG A 527 -0.45 -35.30 2.84
C ARG A 527 0.50 -36.45 2.51
N ARG A 528 1.76 -36.16 2.16
CA ARG A 528 2.73 -37.21 1.80
C ARG A 528 3.06 -38.08 3.01
N LEU A 529 3.23 -37.49 4.19
CA LEU A 529 3.48 -38.24 5.42
C LEU A 529 2.28 -39.09 5.85
N VAL A 530 1.07 -38.54 5.76
CA VAL A 530 -0.17 -39.27 6.07
C VAL A 530 -0.35 -40.45 5.12
N GLU A 531 -0.18 -40.22 3.81
CA GLU A 531 -0.25 -41.29 2.81
C GLU A 531 0.88 -42.32 3.00
N ALA A 532 2.10 -41.89 3.36
CA ALA A 532 3.19 -42.82 3.64
C ALA A 532 2.90 -43.72 4.84
N SER A 533 2.32 -43.17 5.91
CA SER A 533 1.88 -43.93 7.07
C SER A 533 0.77 -44.93 6.67
N ALA A 534 -0.18 -44.51 5.83
CA ALA A 534 -1.24 -45.38 5.32
C ALA A 534 -0.69 -46.54 4.46
N VAL A 535 0.32 -46.28 3.61
CA VAL A 535 0.98 -47.33 2.80
C VAL A 535 1.73 -48.32 3.69
N LEU A 536 2.44 -47.85 4.72
CA LEU A 536 3.17 -48.70 5.66
C LEU A 536 2.25 -49.64 6.47
N HIS A 537 0.99 -49.24 6.71
CA HIS A 537 -0.02 -50.07 7.38
C HIS A 537 -0.97 -50.78 6.42
N MET A 538 -0.67 -50.77 5.11
CA MET A 538 -1.55 -51.35 4.11
C MET A 538 -1.69 -52.87 4.32
N PRO A 539 -2.90 -53.45 4.27
CA PRO A 539 -3.10 -54.89 4.38
C PRO A 539 -2.31 -55.65 3.32
N THR A 540 -1.68 -56.77 3.69
CA THR A 540 -0.75 -57.55 2.84
C THR A 540 -1.34 -57.91 1.48
N ALA A 541 -2.63 -58.26 1.42
CA ALA A 541 -3.32 -58.56 0.17
C ALA A 541 -3.39 -57.34 -0.78
N LYS A 542 -3.73 -56.16 -0.25
CA LYS A 542 -3.79 -54.91 -1.01
C LYS A 542 -2.39 -54.43 -1.40
N ALA A 543 -1.43 -54.55 -0.49
CA ALA A 543 -0.03 -54.22 -0.71
C ALA A 543 0.59 -55.05 -1.84
N ARG A 544 0.29 -56.36 -1.91
CA ARG A 544 0.77 -57.25 -2.98
C ARG A 544 0.22 -56.87 -4.35
N VAL A 545 -1.09 -56.65 -4.45
CA VAL A 545 -1.74 -56.25 -5.71
C VAL A 545 -1.16 -54.93 -6.23
N LEU A 546 -1.01 -53.94 -5.34
CA LEU A 546 -0.45 -52.65 -5.71
C LEU A 546 1.04 -52.74 -6.07
N GLY A 547 1.81 -53.56 -5.34
CA GLY A 547 3.22 -53.82 -5.60
C GLY A 547 3.46 -54.54 -6.93
N ASP A 548 2.68 -55.56 -7.25
CA ASP A 548 2.75 -56.32 -8.51
C ASP A 548 2.42 -55.41 -9.72
N ALA A 549 1.41 -54.56 -9.58
CA ALA A 549 1.04 -53.57 -10.61
C ALA A 549 2.17 -52.55 -10.85
N LEU A 550 2.80 -52.04 -9.78
CA LEU A 550 3.92 -51.10 -9.88
C LEU A 550 5.19 -51.77 -10.45
N ALA A 551 5.45 -53.04 -10.15
CA ALA A 551 6.61 -53.77 -10.67
C ALA A 551 6.49 -54.13 -12.15
N THR A 552 5.26 -54.33 -12.64
CA THR A 552 4.98 -54.64 -14.05
C THR A 552 4.75 -53.41 -14.92
N GLN A 553 4.73 -52.21 -14.33
CA GLN A 553 4.55 -50.92 -15.02
C GLN A 553 5.38 -50.78 -16.29
N HIS A 554 6.68 -51.09 -16.23
CA HIS A 554 7.60 -50.98 -17.37
C HIS A 554 7.56 -52.18 -18.33
N LYS A 555 6.95 -53.30 -17.93
CA LYS A 555 6.90 -54.54 -18.72
C LYS A 555 5.63 -54.67 -19.56
N LEU A 556 4.53 -54.11 -19.08
CA LEU A 556 3.20 -54.24 -19.68
C LEU A 556 2.73 -52.99 -20.44
N ASP A 557 3.61 -51.99 -20.62
CA ASP A 557 3.27 -50.68 -21.18
C ASP A 557 1.99 -50.09 -20.57
N MET A 558 1.85 -50.28 -19.24
CA MET A 558 0.68 -49.83 -18.50
C MET A 558 0.62 -48.30 -18.60
N ALA A 559 -0.47 -47.79 -19.17
CA ALA A 559 -0.65 -46.36 -19.32
C ALA A 559 -0.52 -45.68 -17.94
N SER A 560 0.25 -44.59 -17.87
CA SER A 560 0.43 -43.76 -16.66
C SER A 560 -0.92 -43.46 -15.96
N VAL A 561 -1.99 -43.32 -16.76
CA VAL A 561 -3.37 -43.12 -16.31
C VAL A 561 -3.90 -44.28 -15.47
N GLN A 562 -3.66 -45.55 -15.85
CA GLN A 562 -4.16 -46.71 -15.09
C GLN A 562 -3.49 -46.82 -13.71
N ILE A 563 -2.19 -46.54 -13.62
CA ILE A 563 -1.47 -46.54 -12.34
C ILE A 563 -1.95 -45.40 -11.46
N GLN A 564 -2.17 -44.22 -12.05
CA GLN A 564 -2.75 -43.09 -11.35
C GLN A 564 -4.15 -43.44 -10.79
N THR A 565 -5.02 -44.09 -11.58
CA THR A 565 -6.33 -44.55 -11.10
C THR A 565 -6.23 -45.57 -9.97
N MET A 566 -5.24 -46.49 -10.02
CA MET A 566 -5.03 -47.46 -8.93
C MET A 566 -4.54 -46.80 -7.63
N LEU A 567 -3.69 -45.79 -7.74
CA LEU A 567 -3.24 -44.98 -6.60
C LEU A 567 -4.40 -44.17 -6.02
N GLU A 568 -5.21 -43.54 -6.86
CA GLU A 568 -6.41 -42.80 -6.46
C GLU A 568 -7.46 -43.70 -5.80
N ALA A 569 -7.70 -44.90 -6.34
CA ALA A 569 -8.56 -45.91 -5.71
C ALA A 569 -8.03 -46.37 -4.34
N SER A 570 -6.73 -46.20 -4.10
CA SER A 570 -6.09 -46.43 -2.81
C SER A 570 -6.01 -45.19 -1.92
N GLN A 571 -6.63 -44.07 -2.33
CA GLN A 571 -6.60 -42.75 -1.67
C GLN A 571 -5.20 -42.11 -1.58
N LEU A 572 -4.30 -42.50 -2.49
CA LEU A 572 -2.94 -41.99 -2.60
C LEU A 572 -2.89 -40.95 -3.72
N HIS A 573 -2.73 -39.67 -3.38
CA HIS A 573 -2.75 -38.57 -4.33
C HIS A 573 -1.47 -37.73 -4.33
N ALA A 574 -0.67 -37.80 -3.25
CA ALA A 574 0.52 -36.99 -3.07
C ALA A 574 1.84 -37.77 -3.24
N LEU A 575 1.80 -39.10 -3.10
CA LEU A 575 2.96 -39.97 -3.31
C LEU A 575 3.14 -40.34 -4.78
N THR A 576 4.40 -40.37 -5.24
CA THR A 576 4.73 -40.89 -6.58
C THR A 576 4.69 -42.43 -6.60
N PRO A 577 4.50 -43.07 -7.77
CA PRO A 577 4.57 -44.53 -7.90
C PRO A 577 5.84 -45.15 -7.30
N SER A 578 6.99 -44.47 -7.46
CA SER A 578 8.28 -44.89 -6.91
C SER A 578 8.32 -44.83 -5.38
N ASN A 579 7.74 -43.77 -4.78
CA ASN A 579 7.63 -43.64 -3.32
C ASN A 579 6.80 -44.79 -2.76
N VAL A 580 5.65 -45.10 -3.38
CA VAL A 580 4.75 -46.17 -2.95
C VAL A 580 5.44 -47.53 -3.05
N SER A 581 6.11 -47.83 -4.17
CA SER A 581 6.87 -49.08 -4.33
C SER A 581 7.96 -49.26 -3.25
N THR A 582 8.66 -48.18 -2.90
CA THR A 582 9.68 -48.21 -1.84
C THR A 582 9.06 -48.43 -0.46
N LEU A 583 7.97 -47.74 -0.13
CA LEU A 583 7.24 -47.90 1.13
C LEU A 583 6.63 -49.31 1.28
N LEU A 584 6.07 -49.89 0.22
CA LEU A 584 5.52 -51.24 0.22
C LEU A 584 6.60 -52.30 0.51
N ARG A 585 7.81 -52.13 -0.04
CA ARG A 585 8.95 -53.03 0.23
C ARG A 585 9.43 -52.97 1.68
N MET A 586 9.22 -51.85 2.38
CA MET A 586 9.54 -51.71 3.80
C MET A 586 8.43 -52.21 4.73
N GLY A 587 7.19 -52.26 4.26
CA GLY A 587 6.02 -52.71 5.02
C GLY A 587 5.75 -54.21 4.96
N ALA A 588 6.18 -54.87 3.87
CA ALA A 588 6.19 -56.33 3.71
C ALA A 588 7.27 -56.99 4.58
#